data_AF-A0A7S0IAH2-F1
#
_entry.id   AF-A0A7S0IAH2-F1
#
_cell.length_a   1.000
_cell.length_b   1.000
_cell.length_c   1.000
_cell.angle_alpha   90.00
_cell.angle_beta   90.00
_cell.angle_gamma   90.00
#
_symmetry.space_group_name_H-M   'P 1'
#
loop_
_entity.id
_entity.type
_entity.pdbx_description
1 polymer ?
#
loop_
_entity_poly.entity_id
_entity_poly.type
_entity_poly.pdbx_seq_one_letter_code
_entity_poly.pdbx_strand_id
1 'polypeptide(L)'
;WTRERRETEYYRLSRLRAERKLAAIERRRSVREAKKSIRVMKDEVAKQIAQIVEDRAFATRPTYQIPPNWKATHIERPQAFYKVVACKDDKFVSVYDGETEFALGKTYKTQRGTPSGWAPMAECFFAWNSPLGALNAAFPEGSKAGKLPRVLLKVEGRGNCYEEHETFPGGSSRWTGSVALSSVRVCRIMTDAFRESSADKVLLPDFTLPRRPPPLPP
;
A
#
# COMPACT_ATOMS: atom_id res chain seq x y z
N TRP A 1 76.25 -1.14 -19.23
CA TRP A 1 75.07 -1.12 -18.33
C TRP A 1 75.21 -2.30 -17.36
N THR A 2 75.36 -2.07 -16.06
CA THR A 2 75.63 -3.13 -15.05
C THR A 2 74.35 -3.87 -14.63
N ARG A 3 74.50 -5.15 -14.22
CA ARG A 3 73.38 -6.04 -13.83
C ARG A 3 72.55 -5.49 -12.67
N GLU A 4 73.22 -4.92 -11.66
CA GLU A 4 72.56 -4.26 -10.52
C GLU A 4 71.70 -3.07 -10.92
N ARG A 5 72.11 -2.28 -11.93
CA ARG A 5 71.30 -1.19 -12.49
C ARG A 5 70.04 -1.72 -13.18
N ARG A 6 70.11 -2.87 -13.87
CA ARG A 6 68.94 -3.50 -14.51
C ARG A 6 67.91 -3.95 -13.49
N GLU A 7 68.36 -4.58 -12.41
CA GLU A 7 67.49 -5.09 -11.35
C GLU A 7 66.81 -3.95 -10.58
N THR A 8 67.55 -2.90 -10.22
CA THR A 8 66.98 -1.71 -9.57
C THR A 8 65.97 -0.96 -10.45
N GLU A 9 66.26 -0.80 -11.75
CA GLU A 9 65.32 -0.19 -12.71
C GLU A 9 64.03 -1.03 -12.85
N TYR A 10 64.16 -2.36 -12.89
CA TYR A 10 63.04 -3.29 -12.98
C TYR A 10 62.13 -3.20 -11.74
N TYR A 11 62.69 -3.23 -10.53
CA TYR A 11 61.90 -3.08 -9.30
C TYR A 11 61.22 -1.72 -9.21
N ARG A 12 61.88 -0.64 -9.65
CA ARG A 12 61.29 0.70 -9.71
C ARG A 12 60.09 0.75 -10.67
N LEU A 13 60.23 0.19 -11.87
CA LEU A 13 59.15 0.12 -12.86
C LEU A 13 57.99 -0.79 -12.40
N SER A 14 58.30 -1.89 -11.71
CA SER A 14 57.29 -2.79 -11.14
C SER A 14 56.47 -2.09 -10.05
N ARG A 15 57.13 -1.37 -9.14
CA ARG A 15 56.48 -0.57 -8.10
C ARG A 15 55.58 0.51 -8.70
N LEU A 16 56.06 1.27 -9.69
CA LEU A 16 55.25 2.28 -10.39
C LEU A 16 54.02 1.67 -11.08
N ARG A 17 54.14 0.46 -11.65
CA ARG A 17 52.99 -0.26 -12.23
C ARG A 17 51.98 -0.69 -11.16
N ALA A 18 52.44 -1.15 -10.00
CA ALA A 18 51.58 -1.52 -8.89
C ALA A 18 50.82 -0.31 -8.33
N GLU A 19 51.50 0.82 -8.12
CA GLU A 19 50.89 2.08 -7.66
C GLU A 19 49.84 2.59 -8.66
N ARG A 20 50.12 2.53 -9.97
CA ARG A 20 49.13 2.87 -11.01
C ARG A 20 47.90 1.95 -10.98
N LYS A 21 48.09 0.65 -10.74
CA LYS A 21 46.98 -0.31 -10.61
C LYS A 21 46.13 -0.02 -9.37
N LEU A 22 46.75 0.27 -8.23
CA LEU A 22 46.05 0.64 -7.00
C LEU A 22 45.23 1.92 -7.19
N ALA A 23 45.83 2.97 -7.75
CA ALA A 23 45.14 4.22 -8.06
C ALA A 23 43.94 4.01 -9.01
N ALA A 24 44.06 3.10 -9.99
CA ALA A 24 42.95 2.76 -10.88
C ALA A 24 41.81 2.01 -10.15
N ILE A 25 42.15 1.13 -9.20
CA ILE A 25 41.17 0.41 -8.37
C ILE A 25 40.44 1.38 -7.44
N GLU A 26 41.16 2.28 -6.78
CA GLU A 26 40.58 3.30 -5.90
C GLU A 26 39.63 4.24 -6.66
N ARG A 27 40.03 4.70 -7.86
CA ARG A 27 39.14 5.47 -8.74
C ARG A 27 37.87 4.71 -9.10
N ARG A 28 37.97 3.40 -9.39
CA ARG A 28 36.79 2.56 -9.67
C ARG A 28 35.89 2.37 -8.45
N ARG A 29 36.47 2.35 -7.24
CA ARG A 29 35.73 2.27 -5.99
C ARG A 29 35.00 3.58 -5.71
N SER A 30 35.69 4.72 -5.78
CA SER A 30 35.09 6.03 -5.54
C SER A 30 33.95 6.34 -6.53
N VAL A 31 34.12 5.99 -7.82
CA VAL A 31 33.04 6.12 -8.82
C VAL A 31 31.84 5.24 -8.48
N ARG A 32 32.05 4.02 -7.97
CA ARG A 32 30.95 3.15 -7.54
C ARG A 32 30.22 3.70 -6.32
N GLU A 33 30.95 4.21 -5.33
CA GLU A 33 30.38 4.82 -4.14
C GLU A 33 29.59 6.08 -4.49
N ALA A 34 30.12 6.94 -5.38
CA ALA A 34 29.41 8.11 -5.89
C ALA A 34 28.15 7.73 -6.69
N LYS A 35 28.19 6.68 -7.50
CA LYS A 35 26.98 6.19 -8.20
C LYS A 35 25.93 5.67 -7.22
N LYS A 36 26.36 4.98 -6.16
CA LYS A 36 25.45 4.48 -5.12
C LYS A 36 24.80 5.64 -4.37
N SER A 37 25.58 6.66 -3.97
CA SER A 37 25.02 7.83 -3.28
C SER A 37 24.04 8.60 -4.17
N ILE A 38 24.36 8.80 -5.46
CA ILE A 38 23.44 9.42 -6.42
C ILE A 38 22.14 8.63 -6.53
N ARG A 39 22.20 7.29 -6.56
CA ARG A 39 20.99 6.45 -6.61
C ARG A 39 20.12 6.64 -5.38
N VAL A 40 20.72 6.61 -4.19
CA VAL A 40 19.98 6.82 -2.93
C VAL A 40 19.33 8.20 -2.91
N MET A 41 20.06 9.25 -3.30
CA MET A 41 19.51 10.61 -3.37
C MET A 41 18.35 10.72 -4.38
N LYS A 42 18.45 10.07 -5.55
CA LYS A 42 17.35 10.03 -6.51
C LYS A 42 16.10 9.35 -5.94
N ASP A 43 16.28 8.23 -5.24
CA ASP A 43 15.17 7.52 -4.60
C ASP A 43 14.53 8.36 -3.48
N GLU A 44 15.34 9.12 -2.73
CA GLU A 44 14.87 10.06 -1.69
C GLU A 44 14.03 11.19 -2.28
N VAL A 45 14.53 11.85 -3.33
CA VAL A 45 13.80 12.92 -4.03
C VAL A 45 12.50 12.39 -4.64
N ALA A 46 12.52 11.19 -5.23
CA ALA A 46 11.30 10.57 -5.77
C ALA A 46 10.24 10.34 -4.69
N LYS A 47 10.64 9.90 -3.48
CA LYS A 47 9.73 9.76 -2.33
C LYS A 47 9.16 11.11 -1.89
N GLN A 48 9.98 12.16 -1.83
CA GLN A 48 9.54 13.50 -1.45
C GLN A 48 8.55 14.08 -2.46
N ILE A 49 8.83 13.95 -3.77
CA ILE A 49 7.89 14.38 -4.83
C ILE A 49 6.57 13.62 -4.71
N ALA A 50 6.61 12.30 -4.48
CA ALA A 50 5.39 11.52 -4.30
C ALA A 50 4.56 12.03 -3.09
N GLN A 51 5.21 12.36 -1.98
CA GLN A 51 4.55 12.92 -0.80
C GLN A 51 3.91 14.28 -1.11
N ILE A 52 4.63 15.20 -1.76
CA ILE A 52 4.10 16.52 -2.13
C ILE A 52 2.88 16.39 -3.04
N VAL A 53 2.90 15.44 -3.98
CA VAL A 53 1.76 15.18 -4.87
C VAL A 53 0.56 14.63 -4.09
N GLU A 54 0.78 13.74 -3.12
CA GLU A 54 -0.26 13.22 -2.22
C GLU A 54 -0.85 14.35 -1.36
N ASP A 55 -0.01 15.18 -0.73
CA ASP A 55 -0.43 16.29 0.12
C ASP A 55 -1.22 17.36 -0.66
N ARG A 56 -0.75 17.72 -1.87
CA ARG A 56 -1.51 18.62 -2.76
C ARG A 56 -2.85 18.03 -3.15
N ALA A 57 -2.88 16.74 -3.48
CA ALA A 57 -4.12 16.03 -3.77
C ALA A 57 -5.04 15.90 -2.54
N PHE A 58 -4.53 16.11 -1.31
CA PHE A 58 -5.36 16.27 -0.11
C PHE A 58 -5.92 17.68 0.04
N ALA A 59 -5.07 18.69 -0.13
CA ALA A 59 -5.47 20.08 0.07
C ALA A 59 -6.50 20.57 -0.95
N THR A 60 -6.45 20.08 -2.20
CA THR A 60 -7.33 20.56 -3.27
C THR A 60 -8.59 19.71 -3.47
N ARG A 61 -9.01 18.94 -2.45
CA ARG A 61 -10.19 18.06 -2.56
C ARG A 61 -11.48 18.88 -2.44
N PRO A 62 -12.46 18.72 -3.35
CA PRO A 62 -13.78 19.31 -3.16
C PRO A 62 -14.52 18.58 -2.03
N THR A 63 -14.68 19.27 -0.89
CA THR A 63 -15.39 18.75 0.30
C THR A 63 -16.91 18.72 0.14
N TYR A 64 -17.47 19.51 -0.76
CA TYR A 64 -18.92 19.63 -0.99
C TYR A 64 -19.53 18.46 -1.79
N GLN A 65 -18.70 17.54 -2.27
CA GLN A 65 -19.10 16.37 -3.06
C GLN A 65 -18.90 15.08 -2.27
N ILE A 66 -19.05 15.09 -0.95
CA ILE A 66 -18.91 13.88 -0.12
C ILE A 66 -20.26 13.64 0.56
N PRO A 67 -20.79 12.41 0.58
CA PRO A 67 -22.01 12.13 1.33
C PRO A 67 -21.90 12.53 2.80
N PRO A 68 -23.02 12.84 3.46
CA PRO A 68 -23.03 13.17 4.89
C PRO A 68 -22.46 12.05 5.78
N ASN A 69 -22.61 10.79 5.37
CA ASN A 69 -22.11 9.61 6.09
C ASN A 69 -20.67 9.23 5.71
N TRP A 70 -19.95 10.06 4.96
CA TRP A 70 -18.56 9.78 4.60
C TRP A 70 -17.65 10.92 5.00
N LYS A 71 -16.48 10.57 5.52
CA LYS A 71 -15.46 11.50 5.96
C LYS A 71 -14.21 11.32 5.11
N ALA A 72 -13.73 12.40 4.50
CA ALA A 72 -12.42 12.38 3.83
C ALA A 72 -11.29 12.31 4.86
N THR A 73 -10.37 11.39 4.66
CA THR A 73 -9.23 11.17 5.55
C THR A 73 -7.96 10.90 4.73
N HIS A 74 -6.82 10.81 5.41
CA HIS A 74 -5.53 10.57 4.81
C HIS A 74 -4.75 9.56 5.62
N ILE A 75 -4.38 8.45 4.97
CA ILE A 75 -3.57 7.39 5.54
C ILE A 75 -2.11 7.67 5.21
N GLU A 76 -1.38 8.30 6.14
CA GLU A 76 0.02 8.71 5.95
C GLU A 76 0.96 7.50 5.80
N ARG A 77 0.76 6.49 6.65
CA ARG A 77 1.56 5.26 6.67
C ARG A 77 0.71 4.12 6.13
N PRO A 78 1.28 3.19 5.34
CA PRO A 78 0.50 2.08 4.83
C PRO A 78 -0.17 1.27 5.95
N GLN A 79 -1.47 1.05 5.81
CA GLN A 79 -2.29 0.32 6.79
C GLN A 79 -2.93 -0.90 6.13
N ALA A 80 -3.15 -1.96 6.92
CA ALA A 80 -3.77 -3.18 6.44
C ALA A 80 -5.30 -3.05 6.44
N PHE A 81 -5.91 -3.46 5.33
CA PHE A 81 -7.35 -3.58 5.15
C PHE A 81 -7.69 -4.93 4.51
N TYR A 82 -8.98 -5.24 4.46
CA TYR A 82 -9.52 -6.48 3.95
C TYR A 82 -10.53 -6.18 2.86
N LYS A 83 -10.31 -6.71 1.66
CA LYS A 83 -11.15 -6.46 0.50
C LYS A 83 -11.74 -7.76 0.00
N VAL A 84 -13.06 -7.80 -0.20
CA VAL A 84 -13.71 -8.92 -0.88
C VAL A 84 -13.64 -8.74 -2.39
N VAL A 85 -13.26 -9.80 -3.08
CA VAL A 85 -13.21 -9.92 -4.54
C VAL A 85 -13.93 -11.19 -4.96
N ALA A 86 -14.33 -11.27 -6.22
CA ALA A 86 -14.89 -12.47 -6.82
C ALA A 86 -13.79 -13.27 -7.54
N CYS A 87 -13.92 -14.59 -7.59
CA CYS A 87 -13.09 -15.46 -8.42
C CYS A 87 -13.81 -15.76 -9.73
N LYS A 88 -13.16 -15.46 -10.86
CA LYS A 88 -13.66 -15.72 -12.22
C LYS A 88 -12.51 -16.22 -13.08
N ASP A 89 -12.63 -17.42 -13.66
CA ASP A 89 -11.66 -17.98 -14.61
C ASP A 89 -10.19 -17.85 -14.13
N ASP A 90 -9.92 -18.30 -12.90
CA ASP A 90 -8.62 -18.22 -12.18
C ASP A 90 -8.11 -16.81 -11.84
N LYS A 91 -8.96 -15.79 -11.95
CA LYS A 91 -8.63 -14.41 -11.64
C LYS A 91 -9.47 -13.86 -10.50
N PHE A 92 -8.89 -12.95 -9.73
CA PHE A 92 -9.63 -12.19 -8.73
C PHE A 92 -10.11 -10.90 -9.37
N VAL A 93 -11.42 -10.70 -9.44
CA VAL A 93 -12.04 -9.52 -10.04
C VAL A 93 -12.83 -8.73 -9.01
N SER A 94 -12.98 -7.43 -9.22
CA SER A 94 -13.87 -6.60 -8.40
C SER A 94 -15.28 -7.17 -8.44
N VAL A 95 -15.93 -7.24 -7.26
CA VAL A 95 -17.32 -7.71 -7.16
C VAL A 95 -18.29 -6.76 -7.87
N TYR A 96 -17.92 -5.48 -7.92
CA TYR A 96 -18.79 -4.46 -8.48
C TYR A 96 -18.87 -4.52 -10.01
N ASP A 97 -17.74 -4.35 -10.70
CA ASP A 97 -17.69 -4.31 -12.17
C ASP A 97 -17.51 -5.70 -12.81
N GLY A 98 -17.04 -6.70 -12.06
CA GLY A 98 -16.74 -8.04 -12.58
C GLY A 98 -15.56 -8.10 -13.57
N GLU A 99 -14.81 -7.00 -13.72
CA GLU A 99 -13.78 -6.82 -14.76
C GLU A 99 -12.43 -6.40 -14.16
N THR A 100 -12.41 -5.54 -13.13
CA THR A 100 -11.15 -5.03 -12.56
C THR A 100 -10.38 -6.15 -11.86
N GLU A 101 -9.27 -6.58 -12.46
CA GLU A 101 -8.46 -7.69 -11.98
C GLU A 101 -7.46 -7.30 -10.88
N PHE A 102 -7.50 -8.03 -9.77
CA PHE A 102 -6.57 -7.96 -8.65
C PHE A 102 -5.56 -9.10 -8.69
N ALA A 103 -4.28 -8.76 -8.55
CA ALA A 103 -3.20 -9.73 -8.52
C ALA A 103 -2.26 -9.44 -7.34
N LEU A 104 -1.71 -10.51 -6.77
CA LEU A 104 -0.80 -10.44 -5.64
C LEU A 104 0.42 -9.56 -5.95
N GLY A 105 0.80 -8.71 -5.00
CA GLY A 105 1.95 -7.82 -5.10
C GLY A 105 1.74 -6.56 -5.94
N LYS A 106 0.67 -6.49 -6.76
CA LYS A 106 0.37 -5.32 -7.57
C LYS A 106 -0.26 -4.20 -6.75
N THR A 107 0.06 -2.97 -7.12
CA THR A 107 -0.52 -1.73 -6.57
C THR A 107 -1.47 -1.14 -7.59
N TYR A 108 -2.66 -0.80 -7.13
CA TYR A 108 -3.75 -0.24 -7.88
C TYR A 108 -4.06 1.15 -7.34
N LYS A 109 -4.40 2.07 -8.23
CA LYS A 109 -4.82 3.42 -7.88
C LYS A 109 -6.17 3.71 -8.50
N THR A 110 -7.00 4.44 -7.79
CA THR A 110 -8.28 4.89 -8.31
C THR A 110 -8.05 5.84 -9.47
N GLN A 111 -8.88 5.69 -10.50
CA GLN A 111 -8.92 6.67 -11.58
C GLN A 111 -9.51 7.97 -11.02
N ARG A 112 -8.93 9.11 -11.42
CA ARG A 112 -9.50 10.42 -11.09
C ARG A 112 -10.68 10.70 -12.02
N GLY A 113 -11.84 11.05 -11.46
CA GLY A 113 -13.01 11.51 -12.22
C GLY A 113 -13.90 10.39 -12.75
N THR A 114 -14.43 9.54 -11.88
CA THR A 114 -15.49 8.59 -12.25
C THR A 114 -16.80 9.33 -12.60
N PRO A 115 -17.72 8.71 -13.38
CA PRO A 115 -19.03 9.30 -13.68
C PRO A 115 -19.86 9.59 -12.42
N SER A 116 -19.64 8.82 -11.35
CA SER A 116 -20.21 9.04 -10.01
C SER A 116 -19.59 10.23 -9.26
N GLY A 117 -18.63 10.94 -9.87
CA GLY A 117 -18.03 12.19 -9.37
C GLY A 117 -16.99 12.02 -8.27
N TRP A 118 -16.96 10.89 -7.55
CA TRP A 118 -16.19 10.75 -6.31
C TRP A 118 -15.14 9.65 -6.43
N ALA A 119 -13.91 10.00 -6.83
CA ALA A 119 -12.77 9.11 -6.60
C ALA A 119 -12.39 9.20 -5.12
N PRO A 120 -12.31 8.09 -4.36
CA PRO A 120 -12.10 6.68 -4.70
C PRO A 120 -13.35 5.77 -4.64
N MET A 121 -14.58 6.30 -4.56
CA MET A 121 -15.81 5.49 -4.60
C MET A 121 -16.12 4.89 -5.99
N ALA A 122 -15.10 4.65 -6.83
CA ALA A 122 -15.23 3.53 -7.74
C ALA A 122 -15.40 2.31 -6.83
N GLU A 123 -16.55 1.63 -6.85
CA GLU A 123 -16.86 0.57 -5.87
C GLU A 123 -15.83 -0.57 -5.86
N CYS A 124 -14.90 -0.56 -6.81
CA CYS A 124 -13.72 -1.40 -6.91
C CYS A 124 -12.67 -1.24 -5.79
N PHE A 125 -12.73 -0.25 -4.88
CA PHE A 125 -11.74 -0.14 -3.78
C PHE A 125 -12.32 -0.03 -2.37
N PHE A 126 -13.58 -0.44 -2.16
CA PHE A 126 -14.07 -0.68 -0.81
C PHE A 126 -13.27 -1.78 -0.12
N ALA A 127 -12.87 -1.50 1.12
CA ALA A 127 -12.15 -2.39 2.02
C ALA A 127 -12.55 -2.11 3.47
N TRP A 128 -12.35 -3.09 4.34
CA TRP A 128 -12.69 -3.02 5.75
C TRP A 128 -11.45 -3.09 6.63
N ASN A 129 -11.52 -2.47 7.80
CA ASN A 129 -10.49 -2.52 8.83
C ASN A 129 -10.33 -3.92 9.47
N SER A 130 -11.32 -4.79 9.31
CA SER A 130 -11.38 -6.11 9.92
C SER A 130 -11.82 -7.16 8.89
N PRO A 131 -11.29 -8.40 9.00
CA PRO A 131 -11.68 -9.48 8.10
C PRO A 131 -13.14 -9.88 8.33
N LEU A 132 -13.60 -9.93 9.58
CA LEU A 132 -15.01 -10.21 9.90
C LEU A 132 -15.95 -9.14 9.34
N GLY A 133 -15.58 -7.86 9.42
CA GLY A 133 -16.32 -6.77 8.80
C GLY A 133 -16.43 -6.94 7.28
N ALA A 134 -15.34 -7.31 6.62
CA ALA A 134 -15.34 -7.58 5.18
C ALA A 134 -16.23 -8.77 4.80
N LEU A 135 -16.20 -9.86 5.59
CA LEU A 135 -16.98 -11.07 5.30
C LEU A 135 -18.49 -10.85 5.48
N ASN A 136 -18.88 -10.05 6.47
CA ASN A 136 -20.28 -9.77 6.80
C ASN A 136 -20.88 -8.62 5.99
N ALA A 137 -20.06 -7.87 5.25
CA ALA A 137 -20.53 -6.72 4.50
C ALA A 137 -21.46 -7.13 3.35
N ALA A 138 -22.56 -6.39 3.21
CA ALA A 138 -23.41 -6.46 2.03
C ALA A 138 -22.64 -5.90 0.82
N PHE A 139 -22.84 -6.49 -0.35
CA PHE A 139 -22.31 -5.90 -1.56
C PHE A 139 -23.13 -4.69 -1.98
N PRO A 140 -22.49 -3.68 -2.62
CA PRO A 140 -23.23 -2.57 -3.22
C PRO A 140 -24.31 -3.08 -4.17
N GLU A 141 -25.43 -2.37 -4.20
CA GLU A 141 -26.50 -2.63 -5.18
C GLU A 141 -25.93 -2.54 -6.61
N GLY A 142 -26.37 -3.43 -7.50
CA GLY A 142 -25.87 -3.48 -8.89
C GLY A 142 -24.54 -4.21 -9.08
N SER A 143 -23.98 -4.85 -8.04
CA SER A 143 -22.75 -5.65 -8.17
C SER A 143 -22.88 -6.77 -9.22
N LYS A 144 -22.08 -6.70 -10.28
CA LYS A 144 -22.15 -7.63 -11.42
C LYS A 144 -21.64 -9.03 -11.11
N ALA A 145 -20.72 -9.15 -10.15
CA ALA A 145 -20.08 -10.42 -9.78
C ALA A 145 -20.61 -11.00 -8.45
N GLY A 146 -21.79 -10.60 -8.00
CA GLY A 146 -22.36 -11.03 -6.71
C GLY A 146 -22.64 -12.55 -6.58
N LYS A 147 -22.75 -13.27 -7.70
CA LYS A 147 -23.00 -14.72 -7.76
C LYS A 147 -21.73 -15.58 -7.83
N LEU A 148 -20.57 -14.94 -8.04
CA LEU A 148 -19.30 -15.66 -8.18
C LEU A 148 -18.70 -16.02 -6.81
N PRO A 149 -17.82 -17.05 -6.74
CA PRO A 149 -17.14 -17.42 -5.50
C PRO A 149 -16.38 -16.24 -4.91
N ARG A 150 -16.55 -16.02 -3.60
CA ARG A 150 -15.93 -14.90 -2.90
C ARG A 150 -14.54 -15.28 -2.39
N VAL A 151 -13.62 -14.33 -2.45
CA VAL A 151 -12.28 -14.46 -1.92
C VAL A 151 -11.94 -13.19 -1.14
N LEU A 152 -11.29 -13.38 0.00
CA LEU A 152 -10.85 -12.26 0.83
C LEU A 152 -9.40 -11.95 0.52
N LEU A 153 -9.09 -10.69 0.25
CA LEU A 153 -7.73 -10.21 0.08
C LEU A 153 -7.34 -9.37 1.29
N LYS A 154 -6.16 -9.62 1.84
CA LYS A 154 -5.47 -8.65 2.68
C LYS A 154 -4.76 -7.66 1.78
N VAL A 155 -5.09 -6.40 1.92
CA VAL A 155 -4.55 -5.31 1.13
C VAL A 155 -3.91 -4.25 2.01
N GLU A 156 -2.99 -3.50 1.44
CA GLU A 156 -2.35 -2.37 2.08
C GLU A 156 -2.83 -1.08 1.41
N GLY A 157 -3.48 -0.22 2.19
CA GLY A 157 -4.01 1.07 1.77
C GLY A 157 -3.09 2.21 2.20
N ARG A 158 -2.90 3.20 1.34
CA ARG A 158 -2.18 4.44 1.66
C ARG A 158 -2.79 5.63 0.92
N GLY A 159 -2.62 6.81 1.48
CA GLY A 159 -2.96 8.08 0.86
C GLY A 159 -4.39 8.47 1.13
N ASN A 160 -5.03 9.10 0.15
CA ASN A 160 -6.37 9.63 0.29
C ASN A 160 -7.38 8.49 0.47
N CYS A 161 -8.27 8.62 1.44
CA CYS A 161 -9.36 7.67 1.64
C CYS A 161 -10.60 8.36 2.18
N TYR A 162 -11.68 7.61 2.20
CA TYR A 162 -12.98 8.05 2.67
C TYR A 162 -13.45 6.98 3.64
N GLU A 163 -13.71 7.37 4.87
CA GLU A 163 -14.22 6.52 5.94
C GLU A 163 -15.73 6.67 5.99
N GLU A 164 -16.45 5.57 6.08
CA GLU A 164 -17.89 5.60 6.28
C GLU A 164 -18.22 5.71 7.78
N HIS A 165 -19.13 6.62 8.10
CA HIS A 165 -19.60 6.90 9.43
C HIS A 165 -21.11 6.76 9.50
N GLU A 166 -21.60 5.98 10.45
CA GLU A 166 -23.00 5.96 10.81
C GLU A 166 -23.30 7.14 11.74
N THR A 167 -24.28 7.97 11.37
CA THR A 167 -24.73 9.11 12.15
C THR A 167 -25.96 8.73 12.96
N PHE A 168 -25.89 8.90 14.28
CA PHE A 168 -27.01 8.60 15.17
C PHE A 168 -27.83 9.86 15.49
N PRO A 169 -29.13 9.72 15.79
CA PRO A 169 -29.94 10.80 16.33
C PRO A 169 -29.25 11.42 17.56
N GLY A 170 -28.97 12.72 17.53
CA GLY A 170 -28.16 13.41 18.55
C GLY A 170 -26.75 13.83 18.10
N GLY A 171 -26.40 13.66 16.82
CA GLY A 171 -25.19 14.23 16.22
C GLY A 171 -23.90 13.46 16.47
N SER A 172 -23.96 12.33 17.18
CA SER A 172 -22.82 11.43 17.31
C SER A 172 -22.62 10.63 16.02
N SER A 173 -21.35 10.44 15.63
CA SER A 173 -20.98 9.61 14.47
C SER A 173 -20.02 8.51 14.89
N ARG A 174 -20.19 7.32 14.32
CA ARG A 174 -19.32 6.16 14.57
C ARG A 174 -18.80 5.61 13.26
N TRP A 175 -17.50 5.36 13.20
CA TRP A 175 -16.88 4.69 12.06
C TRP A 175 -17.43 3.27 11.90
N THR A 176 -17.91 2.93 10.70
CA THR A 176 -18.48 1.61 10.38
C THR A 176 -17.40 0.55 10.14
N GLY A 177 -16.15 0.98 9.96
CA GLY A 177 -15.03 0.12 9.57
C GLY A 177 -14.87 -0.04 8.06
N SER A 178 -15.82 0.48 7.26
CA SER A 178 -15.74 0.55 5.81
C SER A 178 -14.93 1.76 5.36
N VAL A 179 -14.09 1.56 4.35
CA VAL A 179 -13.19 2.56 3.80
C VAL A 179 -13.10 2.40 2.28
N ALA A 180 -13.18 3.53 1.57
CA ALA A 180 -12.86 3.61 0.15
C ALA A 180 -11.42 4.13 -0.01
N LEU A 181 -10.55 3.31 -0.60
CA LEU A 181 -9.11 3.57 -0.71
C LEU A 181 -8.75 4.13 -2.08
N SER A 182 -7.92 5.19 -2.13
CA SER A 182 -7.37 5.69 -3.41
C SER A 182 -6.23 4.86 -3.97
N SER A 183 -5.49 4.15 -3.13
CA SER A 183 -4.38 3.30 -3.53
C SER A 183 -4.40 2.03 -2.69
N VAL A 184 -4.32 0.88 -3.36
CA VAL A 184 -4.43 -0.44 -2.75
C VAL A 184 -3.35 -1.35 -3.31
N ARG A 185 -2.56 -1.97 -2.44
CA ARG A 185 -1.64 -3.03 -2.81
C ARG A 185 -2.15 -4.37 -2.30
N VAL A 186 -2.18 -5.40 -3.15
CA VAL A 186 -2.60 -6.74 -2.72
C VAL A 186 -1.43 -7.45 -2.04
N CYS A 187 -1.58 -7.78 -0.76
CA CYS A 187 -0.50 -8.33 0.07
C CYS A 187 -0.64 -9.83 0.30
N ARG A 188 -1.87 -10.33 0.46
CA ARG A 188 -2.15 -11.76 0.66
C ARG A 188 -3.55 -12.12 0.18
N ILE A 189 -3.68 -13.33 -0.36
CA ILE A 189 -4.96 -13.95 -0.69
C ILE A 189 -5.33 -14.87 0.49
N MET A 190 -6.54 -14.71 1.03
CA MET A 190 -7.07 -15.49 2.16
C MET A 190 -8.15 -16.44 1.65
N THR A 191 -7.71 -17.58 1.08
CA THR A 191 -8.58 -18.60 0.48
C THR A 191 -9.34 -19.46 1.50
N ASP A 192 -8.95 -19.36 2.76
CA ASP A 192 -9.53 -20.03 3.94
C ASP A 192 -10.70 -19.26 4.56
N ALA A 193 -10.82 -17.96 4.28
CA ALA A 193 -11.75 -17.06 4.96
C ALA A 193 -13.24 -17.41 4.78
N PHE A 194 -13.60 -18.16 3.74
CA PHE A 194 -14.99 -18.52 3.41
C PHE A 194 -15.31 -20.02 3.62
N ARG A 195 -14.42 -20.81 4.22
CA ARG A 195 -14.72 -22.24 4.50
C ARG A 195 -15.76 -22.39 5.62
N GLU A 196 -16.71 -23.31 5.43
CA GLU A 196 -17.80 -23.58 6.39
C GLU A 196 -17.31 -24.18 7.71
N SER A 197 -16.20 -24.92 7.70
CA SER A 197 -15.65 -25.65 8.85
C SER A 197 -14.65 -24.85 9.70
N SER A 198 -14.48 -23.54 9.47
CA SER A 198 -13.46 -22.75 10.16
C SER A 198 -13.87 -22.49 11.61
N ALA A 199 -13.57 -23.44 12.49
CA ALA A 199 -13.31 -23.18 13.91
C ALA A 199 -12.27 -22.05 14.13
N ASP A 200 -11.54 -21.68 13.08
CA ASP A 200 -10.64 -20.52 12.97
C ASP A 200 -11.30 -19.16 12.70
N LYS A 201 -12.65 -19.06 12.68
CA LYS A 201 -13.32 -17.75 12.75
C LYS A 201 -12.96 -16.96 14.04
N VAL A 202 -12.25 -17.60 14.99
CA VAL A 202 -11.90 -17.09 16.33
C VAL A 202 -10.38 -16.92 16.56
N LEU A 203 -9.50 -17.20 15.57
CA LEU A 203 -8.04 -17.04 15.75
C LEU A 203 -7.43 -15.94 14.86
N LEU A 204 -8.19 -14.88 14.61
CA LEU A 204 -7.60 -13.61 14.22
C LEU A 204 -7.34 -12.84 15.52
N PRO A 205 -6.11 -12.35 15.79
CA PRO A 205 -5.81 -11.71 17.06
C PRO A 205 -6.79 -10.55 17.26
N ASP A 206 -7.65 -10.70 18.27
CA ASP A 206 -8.48 -9.63 18.79
C ASP A 206 -7.54 -8.50 19.22
N PHE A 207 -7.38 -7.50 18.35
CA PHE A 207 -7.05 -6.16 18.83
C PHE A 207 -8.29 -5.69 19.55
N THR A 208 -8.36 -5.99 20.84
CA THR A 208 -9.33 -5.44 21.77
C THR A 208 -9.45 -3.95 21.51
N LEU A 209 -10.61 -3.52 21.02
CA LEU A 209 -11.04 -2.14 21.17
C LEU A 209 -10.86 -1.77 22.65
N PRO A 210 -10.32 -0.59 22.99
CA PRO A 210 -10.16 -0.21 24.39
C PRO A 210 -11.53 -0.31 25.07
N ARG A 211 -11.63 -1.23 26.04
CA ARG A 211 -12.79 -1.32 26.92
C ARG A 211 -12.95 0.05 27.58
N ARG A 212 -14.19 0.55 27.63
CA ARG A 212 -14.55 1.79 28.32
C ARG A 212 -13.81 1.89 29.67
N PRO A 213 -13.34 3.07 30.08
CA PRO A 213 -12.81 3.23 31.44
C PRO A 213 -13.91 2.85 32.45
N PRO A 214 -13.54 2.24 33.58
CA PRO A 214 -14.53 1.82 34.58
C PRO A 214 -15.33 3.03 35.07
N PRO A 215 -16.61 2.84 35.44
CA PRO A 215 -17.40 3.91 36.03
C PRO A 215 -16.69 4.38 37.32
N LEU A 216 -16.59 5.69 37.49
CA LEU A 216 -16.07 6.27 38.71
C LEU A 216 -16.97 5.86 39.89
N PRO A 217 -16.40 5.57 41.07
CA PRO A 217 -17.16 5.20 42.25
C PRO A 217 -18.10 6.34 42.69
N PRO A 218 -19.17 6.03 43.44
CA PRO A 218 -20.27 6.94 43.75
C PRO A 218 -19.83 8.21 44.49
#